data_AF-A0A0Q4S635-F1
#
_entry.id   AF-A0A0Q4S635-F1
#
_cell.length_a   1.000
_cell.length_b   1.000
_cell.length_c   1.000
_cell.angle_alpha   90.00
_cell.angle_beta   90.00
_cell.angle_gamma   90.00
#
_symmetry.space_group_name_H-M   'P 1'
#
loop_
_entity.id
_entity.type
_entity.pdbx_description
1 polymer ?
#
loop_
_entity_poly.entity_id
_entity_poly.type
_entity_poly.pdbx_seq_one_letter_code
_entity_poly.pdbx_strand_id
1 'polypeptide(L)'
;MKQKFLLLILTALLVSCKDSPKQETNSTKPKNTNQEAKNTVSKVADSSKTAVYFIKSKKTAATNELRKYITEKIESVESVDFTGDKVPDYICKTTIDTLGIGNEYWISSEYKTIKKVKYYGDGFSYRWFINLDHDPEPEMFVANGDEDGADYTIMDQNLVSGKDSILLYINPVLIENQKKYWGYPWDIQNIIARKNGSNIELFCSLNHQIIRDGNEESDPEFQKQMPVLFFTGHHTQESGKMGIKDEKWLSLQEIIKQSKR
;
A
#
# COMPACT_ATOMS: atom_id res chain seq x y z
N MET A 1 0.08 -41.49 -37.94
CA MET A 1 -0.88 -40.83 -37.03
C MET A 1 -1.00 -39.38 -37.51
N LYS A 2 -2.18 -38.96 -38.00
CA LYS A 2 -2.36 -37.69 -38.73
C LYS A 2 -2.47 -36.52 -37.75
N GLN A 3 -1.55 -35.56 -37.82
CA GLN A 3 -1.52 -34.34 -37.01
C GLN A 3 -2.34 -33.27 -37.75
N LYS A 4 -3.46 -32.84 -37.16
CA LYS A 4 -4.30 -31.75 -37.71
C LYS A 4 -3.83 -30.43 -37.11
N PHE A 5 -3.35 -29.53 -37.97
CA PHE A 5 -3.16 -28.11 -37.66
C PHE A 5 -4.54 -27.45 -37.55
N LEU A 6 -4.86 -26.87 -36.39
CA LEU A 6 -6.02 -26.01 -36.20
C LEU A 6 -5.55 -24.56 -36.40
N LEU A 7 -5.97 -23.95 -37.50
CA LEU A 7 -5.71 -22.56 -37.83
C LEU A 7 -6.79 -21.70 -37.14
N LEU A 8 -6.41 -20.88 -36.16
CA LEU A 8 -7.31 -19.92 -35.52
C LEU A 8 -7.32 -18.61 -36.31
N ILE A 9 -8.45 -18.25 -36.90
CA ILE A 9 -8.66 -16.98 -37.62
C ILE A 9 -9.18 -15.96 -36.60
N LEU A 10 -8.36 -14.97 -36.25
CA LEU A 10 -8.81 -13.77 -35.52
C LEU A 10 -9.45 -12.79 -36.52
N THR A 11 -10.76 -12.57 -36.41
CA THR A 11 -11.44 -11.45 -37.07
C THR A 11 -11.40 -10.23 -36.15
N ALA A 12 -10.63 -9.21 -36.54
CA ALA A 12 -10.67 -7.89 -35.92
C ALA A 12 -11.93 -7.14 -36.36
N LEU A 13 -12.78 -6.74 -35.40
CA LEU A 13 -13.87 -5.80 -35.63
C LEU A 13 -13.35 -4.37 -35.42
N LEU A 14 -13.19 -3.64 -36.52
CA LEU A 14 -12.97 -2.20 -36.52
C LEU A 14 -14.31 -1.49 -36.29
N VAL A 15 -14.50 -0.90 -35.11
CA VAL A 15 -15.60 0.04 -34.87
C VAL A 15 -15.13 1.43 -35.29
N SER A 16 -15.67 1.86 -36.43
CA SER A 16 -15.49 3.17 -37.04
C SER A 16 -16.12 4.27 -36.17
N CYS A 17 -15.33 5.29 -35.81
CA CYS A 17 -15.84 6.58 -35.37
C CYS A 17 -16.69 7.21 -36.48
N LYS A 18 -17.84 7.78 -36.12
CA LYS A 18 -18.57 8.75 -36.93
C LYS A 18 -18.93 9.94 -36.05
N ASP A 19 -18.36 11.08 -36.42
CA ASP A 19 -18.75 12.41 -35.97
C ASP A 19 -20.18 12.74 -36.41
N SER A 20 -20.87 13.52 -35.58
CA SER A 20 -21.99 14.35 -36.02
C SER A 20 -22.16 15.57 -35.10
N PRO A 21 -22.71 16.68 -35.62
CA PRO A 21 -22.18 18.03 -35.40
C PRO A 21 -22.94 18.88 -34.38
N LYS A 22 -22.26 19.97 -34.00
CA LYS A 22 -22.73 21.11 -33.20
C LYS A 22 -24.04 21.73 -33.71
N GLN A 23 -24.92 22.08 -32.78
CA GLN A 23 -25.89 23.17 -32.94
C GLN A 23 -25.84 24.10 -31.71
N GLU A 24 -25.45 25.34 -31.95
CA GLU A 24 -25.75 26.49 -31.09
C GLU A 24 -27.15 27.01 -31.42
N THR A 25 -27.93 27.42 -30.43
CA THR A 25 -28.54 28.77 -30.41
C THR A 25 -29.26 29.09 -29.08
N ASN A 26 -28.85 30.25 -28.54
CA ASN A 26 -29.65 31.32 -27.91
C ASN A 26 -30.43 31.10 -26.60
N SER A 27 -29.78 31.59 -25.54
CA SER A 27 -30.24 32.65 -24.61
C SER A 27 -31.71 32.70 -24.18
N THR A 28 -31.95 32.46 -22.88
CA THR A 28 -32.88 33.28 -22.08
C THR A 28 -32.52 33.18 -20.58
N LYS A 29 -32.12 34.29 -19.95
CA LYS A 29 -32.29 34.57 -18.50
C LYS A 29 -33.61 35.36 -18.37
N PRO A 30 -34.34 35.41 -17.22
CA PRO A 30 -33.79 35.49 -15.85
C PRO A 30 -34.64 34.79 -14.73
N LYS A 31 -34.07 34.61 -13.52
CA LYS A 31 -34.48 35.31 -12.27
C LYS A 31 -33.71 34.80 -11.06
N ASN A 32 -33.29 35.75 -10.21
CA ASN A 32 -32.70 35.56 -8.90
C ASN A 32 -33.58 34.76 -7.95
N THR A 33 -32.97 33.94 -7.09
CA THR A 33 -33.36 33.87 -5.67
C THR A 33 -32.11 33.54 -4.84
N ASN A 34 -31.85 34.39 -3.84
CA ASN A 34 -30.82 34.21 -2.82
C ASN A 34 -31.08 32.94 -2.01
N GLN A 35 -30.01 32.22 -1.67
CA GLN A 35 -29.93 31.53 -0.39
C GLN A 35 -28.49 31.53 0.11
N GLU A 36 -28.31 32.17 1.26
CA GLU A 36 -27.12 32.10 2.09
C GLU A 36 -26.81 30.65 2.45
N ALA A 37 -25.54 30.29 2.36
CA ALA A 37 -24.96 29.26 3.20
C ALA A 37 -23.56 29.71 3.63
N LYS A 38 -23.51 30.36 4.79
CA LYS A 38 -22.33 30.38 5.64
C LYS A 38 -21.86 28.93 5.82
N ASN A 39 -20.66 28.63 5.36
CA ASN A 39 -19.76 27.67 6.00
C ASN A 39 -18.33 28.06 5.62
N THR A 40 -17.88 29.15 6.24
CA THR A 40 -16.45 29.44 6.34
C THR A 40 -15.90 28.41 7.31
N VAL A 41 -15.42 27.28 6.80
CA VAL A 41 -14.54 26.39 7.54
C VAL A 41 -13.38 27.25 8.00
N SER A 42 -13.33 27.53 9.30
CA SER A 42 -12.22 28.24 9.92
C SER A 42 -10.98 27.39 9.75
N LYS A 43 -10.21 27.70 8.71
CA LYS A 43 -8.90 27.13 8.45
C LYS A 43 -7.91 27.80 9.41
N VAL A 44 -8.02 27.49 10.70
CA VAL A 44 -6.85 27.61 11.59
C VAL A 44 -6.00 26.40 11.24
N ALA A 45 -5.15 26.55 10.23
CA ALA A 45 -4.11 25.60 9.95
C ALA A 45 -3.19 25.60 11.18
N ASP A 46 -3.37 24.61 12.03
CA ASP A 46 -2.51 24.32 13.17
C ASP A 46 -1.11 24.01 12.61
N SER A 47 -0.25 25.03 12.60
CA SER A 47 1.07 25.06 11.97
C SER A 47 2.07 24.04 12.52
N SER A 48 1.65 23.22 13.50
CA SER A 48 2.44 22.19 14.16
C SER A 48 2.38 20.82 13.46
N LYS A 49 1.41 20.59 12.58
CA LYS A 49 1.17 19.28 11.95
C LYS A 49 1.91 19.13 10.63
N THR A 50 2.76 18.11 10.55
CA THR A 50 3.55 17.81 9.34
C THR A 50 3.13 16.48 8.76
N ALA A 51 2.99 16.38 7.44
CA ALA A 51 2.69 15.11 6.78
C ALA A 51 3.84 14.12 6.96
N VAL A 52 3.51 12.84 7.18
CA VAL A 52 4.46 11.73 7.22
C VAL A 52 4.22 10.89 5.98
N TYR A 53 5.31 10.41 5.39
CA TYR A 53 5.30 9.72 4.12
C TYR A 53 6.03 8.39 4.24
N PHE A 54 5.66 7.42 3.41
CA PHE A 54 6.46 6.23 3.21
C PHE A 54 7.89 6.54 2.82
N ILE A 55 8.82 5.82 3.44
CA ILE A 55 10.21 5.72 3.06
C ILE A 55 10.28 4.76 1.88
N LYS A 56 10.68 5.29 0.72
CA LYS A 56 10.74 4.51 -0.53
C LYS A 56 12.09 3.84 -0.65
N SER A 57 12.08 2.55 -0.95
CA SER A 57 13.29 1.86 -1.39
C SER A 57 13.71 2.37 -2.77
N LYS A 58 15.01 2.29 -3.04
CA LYS A 58 15.60 2.69 -4.32
C LYS A 58 16.27 1.49 -4.97
N LYS A 59 15.86 1.14 -6.19
CA LYS A 59 16.56 0.14 -6.99
C LYS A 59 18.00 0.55 -7.22
N THR A 60 18.93 -0.38 -6.99
CA THR A 60 20.36 -0.18 -7.18
C THR A 60 21.01 -1.41 -7.82
N ALA A 61 22.25 -1.26 -8.28
CA ALA A 61 23.03 -2.37 -8.80
C ALA A 61 23.62 -3.20 -7.65
N ALA A 62 23.73 -4.52 -7.85
CA ALA A 62 24.44 -5.38 -6.91
C ALA A 62 25.95 -5.10 -6.95
N THR A 63 26.48 -4.63 -5.81
CA THR A 63 27.91 -4.34 -5.61
C THR A 63 28.74 -5.62 -5.57
N ASN A 64 30.06 -5.48 -5.71
CA ASN A 64 30.98 -6.62 -5.58
C ASN A 64 30.96 -7.18 -4.16
N GLU A 65 30.77 -6.33 -3.15
CA GLU A 65 30.63 -6.70 -1.76
C GLU A 65 29.41 -7.59 -1.57
N LEU A 66 28.22 -7.16 -2.02
CA LEU A 66 27.00 -7.99 -1.93
C LEU A 66 27.16 -9.34 -2.62
N ARG A 67 27.84 -9.39 -3.77
CA ARG A 67 28.12 -10.64 -4.50
C ARG A 67 29.13 -11.56 -3.82
N LYS A 68 29.95 -11.05 -2.90
CA LYS A 68 30.82 -11.89 -2.06
C LYS A 68 30.05 -12.52 -0.92
N TYR A 69 29.07 -11.80 -0.36
CA TYR A 69 28.25 -12.26 0.76
C TYR A 69 27.11 -13.20 0.34
N ILE A 70 26.46 -12.91 -0.79
CA ILE A 70 25.37 -13.72 -1.33
C ILE A 70 25.94 -14.58 -2.46
N THR A 71 26.12 -15.87 -2.19
CA THR A 71 26.68 -16.84 -3.13
C THR A 71 25.73 -17.18 -4.27
N GLU A 72 24.43 -17.01 -4.05
CA GLU A 72 23.39 -17.16 -5.06
C GLU A 72 23.41 -15.99 -6.05
N LYS A 73 22.91 -16.22 -7.28
CA LYS A 73 22.81 -15.18 -8.28
C LYS A 73 21.80 -14.12 -7.84
N ILE A 74 22.27 -12.90 -7.55
CA ILE A 74 21.40 -11.75 -7.24
C ILE A 74 20.70 -11.28 -8.52
N GLU A 75 19.39 -11.14 -8.45
CA GLU A 75 18.53 -10.65 -9.53
C GLU A 75 18.20 -9.16 -9.36
N SER A 76 17.83 -8.74 -8.15
CA SER A 76 17.53 -7.35 -7.85
C SER A 76 18.08 -6.92 -6.50
N VAL A 77 18.43 -5.64 -6.40
CA VAL A 77 18.82 -5.00 -5.15
C VAL A 77 18.04 -3.72 -5.00
N GLU A 78 17.49 -3.55 -3.82
CA GLU A 78 16.88 -2.32 -3.35
C GLU A 78 17.69 -1.81 -2.16
N SER A 79 17.78 -0.48 -2.03
CA SER A 79 18.42 0.17 -0.91
C SER A 79 17.42 1.04 -0.16
N VAL A 80 17.41 0.88 1.16
CA VAL A 80 16.52 1.58 2.10
C VAL A 80 17.15 1.49 3.48
N ASP A 81 17.00 2.53 4.29
CA ASP A 81 17.35 2.46 5.72
C ASP A 81 16.22 1.71 6.44
N PHE A 82 16.43 0.43 6.74
CA PHE A 82 15.48 -0.38 7.50
C PHE A 82 15.94 -0.62 8.95
N THR A 83 17.14 -0.14 9.30
CA THR A 83 17.70 -0.22 10.66
C THR A 83 17.52 1.07 11.47
N GLY A 84 17.14 2.16 10.82
CA GLY A 84 16.89 3.46 11.44
C GLY A 84 18.14 4.29 11.72
N ASP A 85 19.31 3.84 11.25
CA ASP A 85 20.60 4.49 11.51
C ASP A 85 20.92 5.63 10.52
N LYS A 86 20.00 5.92 9.58
CA LYS A 86 20.10 6.91 8.50
C LYS A 86 21.13 6.55 7.43
N VAL A 87 21.63 5.32 7.43
CA VAL A 87 22.50 4.76 6.40
C VAL A 87 21.69 3.76 5.57
N PRO A 88 21.74 3.82 4.23
CA PRO A 88 20.99 2.87 3.42
C PRO A 88 21.51 1.44 3.61
N ASP A 89 20.60 0.54 3.96
CA ASP A 89 20.79 -0.91 3.96
C ASP A 89 20.38 -1.50 2.59
N TYR A 90 20.43 -2.83 2.46
CA TYR A 90 20.18 -3.54 1.21
C TYR A 90 19.18 -4.69 1.35
N ILE A 91 18.21 -4.74 0.45
CA ILE A 91 17.32 -5.88 0.28
C ILE A 91 17.64 -6.51 -1.08
N CYS A 92 18.10 -7.76 -1.07
CA CYS A 92 18.58 -8.46 -2.25
C CYS A 92 17.71 -9.69 -2.54
N LYS A 93 17.10 -9.75 -3.73
CA LYS A 93 16.40 -10.95 -4.20
C LYS A 93 17.31 -11.76 -5.11
N THR A 94 17.45 -13.05 -4.84
CA THR A 94 18.21 -14.00 -5.68
C THR A 94 17.35 -14.51 -6.83
N THR A 95 17.93 -15.09 -7.87
CA THR A 95 17.14 -15.69 -8.97
C THR A 95 16.27 -16.83 -8.44
N ILE A 96 15.03 -16.89 -8.92
CA ILE A 96 14.08 -17.98 -8.63
C ILE A 96 14.57 -19.31 -9.22
N ASP A 97 14.46 -20.39 -8.45
CA ASP A 97 14.76 -21.74 -8.90
C ASP A 97 13.63 -22.36 -9.76
N THR A 98 13.81 -23.62 -10.17
CA THR A 98 12.81 -24.33 -10.99
C THR A 98 11.50 -24.62 -10.26
N LEU A 99 11.46 -24.45 -8.93
CA LEU A 99 10.26 -24.65 -8.10
C LEU A 99 9.53 -23.33 -7.84
N GLY A 100 9.98 -22.21 -8.42
CA GLY A 100 9.35 -20.91 -8.17
C GLY A 100 9.81 -20.25 -6.87
N ILE A 101 10.91 -20.71 -6.26
CA ILE A 101 11.40 -20.23 -4.97
C ILE A 101 12.73 -19.49 -5.12
N GLY A 102 12.83 -18.29 -4.56
CA GLY A 102 14.09 -17.57 -4.37
C GLY A 102 14.30 -17.15 -2.91
N ASN A 103 15.42 -16.46 -2.64
CA ASN A 103 15.72 -15.92 -1.32
C ASN A 103 15.77 -14.38 -1.36
N GLU A 104 15.15 -13.76 -0.37
CA GLU A 104 15.29 -12.34 -0.09
C GLU A 104 16.20 -12.17 1.15
N TYR A 105 17.34 -11.52 0.94
CA TYR A 105 18.33 -11.21 1.95
C TYR A 105 18.20 -9.75 2.37
N TRP A 106 18.11 -9.52 3.68
CA TRP A 106 18.15 -8.20 4.28
C TRP A 106 19.52 -8.00 4.91
N ILE A 107 20.32 -7.16 4.29
CA ILE A 107 21.73 -6.96 4.60
C ILE A 107 21.92 -5.53 5.08
N SER A 108 22.47 -5.34 6.28
CA SER A 108 22.74 -4.00 6.79
C SER A 108 23.82 -3.28 5.98
N SER A 109 23.97 -1.98 6.20
CA SER A 109 25.06 -1.16 5.65
C SER A 109 26.47 -1.69 5.96
N GLU A 110 26.62 -2.45 7.05
CA GLU A 110 27.86 -3.16 7.45
C GLU A 110 28.02 -4.56 6.83
N TYR A 111 27.16 -4.93 5.89
CA TYR A 111 27.14 -6.25 5.24
C TYR A 111 26.87 -7.43 6.18
N LYS A 112 26.07 -7.22 7.23
CA LYS A 112 25.57 -8.30 8.09
C LYS A 112 24.18 -8.73 7.62
N THR A 113 23.97 -10.04 7.51
CA THR A 113 22.63 -10.58 7.24
C THR A 113 21.75 -10.45 8.47
N ILE A 114 20.73 -9.61 8.38
CA ILE A 114 19.71 -9.40 9.42
C ILE A 114 18.57 -10.41 9.24
N LYS A 115 18.10 -10.58 8.00
CA LYS A 115 17.02 -11.51 7.66
C LYS A 115 17.35 -12.29 6.40
N LYS A 116 16.90 -13.54 6.35
CA LYS A 116 16.82 -14.34 5.13
C LYS A 116 15.45 -14.99 5.10
N VAL A 117 14.64 -14.59 4.13
CA VAL A 117 13.30 -15.13 3.92
C VAL A 117 13.18 -15.73 2.53
N LYS A 118 12.30 -16.73 2.38
CA LYS A 118 11.94 -17.22 1.05
C LYS A 118 11.03 -16.18 0.40
N TYR A 119 11.22 -15.97 -0.90
CA TYR A 119 10.25 -15.28 -1.72
C TYR A 119 9.79 -16.22 -2.83
N TYR A 120 8.52 -16.14 -3.19
CA TYR A 120 7.93 -16.98 -4.21
C TYR A 120 7.62 -16.13 -5.44
N GLY A 121 7.70 -16.75 -6.63
CA GLY A 121 7.47 -16.07 -7.91
C GLY A 121 6.00 -15.91 -8.27
N ASP A 122 5.12 -16.62 -7.57
CA ASP A 122 3.66 -16.50 -7.67
C ASP A 122 3.12 -15.44 -6.70
N GLY A 123 1.92 -14.95 -7.01
CA GLY A 123 1.28 -13.85 -6.28
C GLY A 123 2.05 -12.52 -6.35
N PHE A 124 1.79 -11.67 -5.38
CA PHE A 124 2.46 -10.39 -5.21
C PHE A 124 2.77 -10.09 -3.74
N SER A 125 3.84 -9.32 -3.55
CA SER A 125 4.23 -8.79 -2.26
C SER A 125 4.71 -7.35 -2.43
N TYR A 126 3.94 -6.41 -1.88
CA TYR A 126 4.30 -5.00 -1.82
C TYR A 126 4.67 -4.63 -0.39
N ARG A 127 5.70 -3.80 -0.24
CA ARG A 127 6.23 -3.36 1.05
C ARG A 127 6.57 -1.89 1.00
N TRP A 128 6.11 -1.16 2.02
CA TRP A 128 6.46 0.23 2.27
C TRP A 128 6.95 0.36 3.71
N PHE A 129 7.90 1.26 3.92
CA PHE A 129 8.46 1.53 5.24
C PHE A 129 7.90 2.84 5.80
N ILE A 130 7.59 2.89 7.08
CA ILE A 130 7.16 4.09 7.78
C ILE A 130 7.48 3.94 9.26
N ASN A 131 8.10 4.95 9.85
CA ASN A 131 8.30 5.00 11.29
C ASN A 131 7.03 5.58 11.94
N LEU A 132 6.31 4.74 12.69
CA LEU A 132 5.01 4.99 13.30
C LEU A 132 5.10 5.12 14.83
N ASP A 133 6.21 4.72 15.43
CA ASP A 133 6.43 4.82 16.86
C ASP A 133 7.65 5.69 17.24
N HIS A 134 8.34 5.36 18.32
CA HIS A 134 9.44 6.18 18.87
C HIS A 134 10.81 5.53 18.70
N ASP A 135 10.87 4.28 18.25
CA ASP A 135 12.13 3.64 17.97
C ASP A 135 12.65 4.08 16.59
N PRO A 136 13.94 3.86 16.27
CA PRO A 136 14.49 4.30 14.99
C PRO A 136 14.07 3.39 13.83
N GLU A 137 13.63 2.16 14.11
CA GLU A 137 13.43 1.07 13.16
C GLU A 137 12.05 1.25 12.51
N PRO A 138 11.96 1.48 11.18
CA PRO A 138 10.67 1.73 10.58
C PRO A 138 9.79 0.47 10.61
N GLU A 139 8.51 0.62 10.96
CA GLU A 139 7.50 -0.39 10.67
C GLU A 139 7.29 -0.56 9.17
N MET A 140 6.68 -1.68 8.81
CA MET A 140 6.33 -2.00 7.43
C MET A 140 4.83 -2.03 7.26
N PHE A 141 4.35 -1.36 6.22
CA PHE A 141 3.06 -1.67 5.62
C PHE A 141 3.29 -2.69 4.51
N VAL A 142 2.65 -3.85 4.61
CA VAL A 142 2.82 -4.96 3.68
C VAL A 142 1.48 -5.37 3.11
N ALA A 143 1.45 -5.60 1.80
CA ALA A 143 0.34 -6.24 1.11
C ALA A 143 0.83 -7.52 0.43
N ASN A 144 0.31 -8.66 0.87
CA ASN A 144 0.63 -9.97 0.29
C ASN A 144 -0.66 -10.61 -0.21
N GLY A 145 -0.64 -11.14 -1.41
CA GLY A 145 -1.82 -11.77 -2.00
C GLY A 145 -1.56 -12.38 -3.34
N ASP A 146 -2.64 -12.82 -3.97
CA ASP A 146 -2.66 -13.39 -5.31
C ASP A 146 -3.91 -12.89 -6.07
N GLU A 147 -4.26 -13.53 -7.18
CA GLU A 147 -5.40 -13.16 -8.03
C GLU A 147 -6.74 -13.01 -7.26
N ASP A 148 -6.93 -13.81 -6.20
CA ASP A 148 -8.22 -13.94 -5.48
C ASP A 148 -8.31 -13.11 -4.18
N GLY A 149 -7.25 -12.39 -3.80
CA GLY A 149 -7.29 -11.59 -2.57
C GLY A 149 -5.91 -11.19 -2.05
N ALA A 150 -5.90 -10.32 -1.04
CA ALA A 150 -4.69 -9.91 -0.35
C ALA A 150 -4.94 -9.57 1.11
N ASP A 151 -3.96 -9.90 1.95
CA ASP A 151 -3.86 -9.40 3.30
C ASP A 151 -3.00 -8.13 3.35
N TYR A 152 -3.45 -7.21 4.21
CA TYR A 152 -2.82 -5.91 4.41
C TYR A 152 -2.46 -5.77 5.89
N THR A 153 -1.18 -5.61 6.18
CA THR A 153 -0.66 -5.62 7.55
C THR A 153 0.26 -4.45 7.83
N ILE A 154 0.24 -3.99 9.09
CA ILE A 154 1.33 -3.23 9.69
C ILE A 154 2.17 -4.22 10.50
N MET A 155 3.47 -4.22 10.28
CA MET A 155 4.41 -5.14 10.90
C MET A 155 5.54 -4.39 11.57
N ASP A 156 5.97 -4.94 12.71
CA ASP A 156 7.18 -4.54 13.41
C ASP A 156 8.35 -5.46 13.02
N GLN A 157 9.56 -4.92 13.06
CA GLN A 157 10.79 -5.60 12.68
C GLN A 157 11.64 -5.93 13.92
N ASN A 158 11.86 -7.22 14.21
CA ASN A 158 12.85 -7.59 15.21
C ASN A 158 14.21 -7.83 14.54
N LEU A 159 15.09 -6.82 14.53
CA LEU A 159 16.40 -6.90 13.86
C LEU A 159 17.38 -7.86 14.54
N VAL A 160 17.16 -8.21 15.81
CA VAL A 160 18.02 -9.14 16.56
C VAL A 160 17.73 -10.60 16.17
N SER A 161 16.46 -10.97 16.10
CA SER A 161 16.03 -12.32 15.74
C SER A 161 15.81 -12.52 14.24
N GLY A 162 15.72 -11.42 13.50
CA GLY A 162 15.40 -11.39 12.07
C GLY A 162 13.95 -11.76 11.75
N LYS A 163 13.04 -11.69 12.73
CA LYS A 163 11.63 -12.07 12.59
C LYS A 163 10.73 -10.85 12.64
N ASP A 164 9.75 -10.82 11.76
CA ASP A 164 8.73 -9.77 11.75
C ASP A 164 7.50 -10.20 12.57
N SER A 165 6.86 -9.24 13.21
CA SER A 165 5.63 -9.46 13.99
C SER A 165 4.51 -8.62 13.40
N ILE A 166 3.37 -9.25 13.10
CA ILE A 166 2.18 -8.52 12.66
C ILE A 166 1.60 -7.76 13.86
N LEU A 167 1.53 -6.44 13.75
CA LEU A 167 0.91 -5.58 14.76
C LEU A 167 -0.58 -5.40 14.50
N LEU A 168 -0.97 -5.31 13.23
CA LEU A 168 -2.33 -4.91 12.83
C LEU A 168 -2.66 -5.44 11.45
N TYR A 169 -3.84 -6.03 11.28
CA TYR A 169 -4.46 -6.27 9.96
C TYR A 169 -5.41 -5.13 9.64
N ILE A 170 -5.42 -4.63 8.41
CA ILE A 170 -6.15 -3.41 8.05
C ILE A 170 -7.00 -3.58 6.79
N ASN A 171 -8.01 -2.72 6.65
CA ASN A 171 -8.70 -2.49 5.39
C ASN A 171 -8.08 -1.26 4.71
N PRO A 172 -7.41 -1.38 3.55
CA PRO A 172 -6.83 -0.25 2.85
C PRO A 172 -7.89 0.53 2.08
N VAL A 173 -7.98 1.84 2.32
CA VAL A 173 -8.91 2.70 1.59
C VAL A 173 -8.17 3.87 0.96
N LEU A 174 -8.22 3.95 -0.35
CA LEU A 174 -7.66 5.06 -1.11
C LEU A 174 -8.63 6.25 -1.08
N ILE A 175 -8.12 7.46 -0.83
CA ILE A 175 -8.87 8.70 -1.01
C ILE A 175 -8.34 9.41 -2.24
N GLU A 176 -9.20 9.56 -3.25
CA GLU A 176 -8.91 10.29 -4.47
C GLU A 176 -10.11 11.15 -4.86
N ASN A 177 -9.88 12.45 -5.11
CA ASN A 177 -10.93 13.40 -5.50
C ASN A 177 -12.17 13.38 -4.57
N GLN A 178 -11.93 13.27 -3.25
CA GLN A 178 -12.95 13.17 -2.19
C GLN A 178 -13.83 11.90 -2.26
N LYS A 179 -13.49 10.96 -3.14
CA LYS A 179 -14.09 9.62 -3.19
C LYS A 179 -13.18 8.61 -2.50
N LYS A 180 -13.77 7.50 -2.08
CA LYS A 180 -13.09 6.40 -1.40
C LYS A 180 -13.11 5.18 -2.30
N TYR A 181 -11.95 4.58 -2.47
CA TYR A 181 -11.74 3.37 -3.26
C TYR A 181 -11.06 2.28 -2.45
N TRP A 182 -11.16 1.04 -2.89
CA TRP A 182 -10.35 -0.02 -2.30
C TRP A 182 -8.88 0.24 -2.62
N GLY A 183 -8.03 0.19 -1.61
CA GLY A 183 -6.62 0.48 -1.76
C GLY A 183 -5.88 -0.74 -2.27
N TYR A 184 -5.98 -1.03 -3.58
CA TYR A 184 -5.15 -2.06 -4.20
C TYR A 184 -3.66 -1.70 -4.07
N PRO A 185 -2.75 -2.68 -3.88
CA PRO A 185 -1.36 -2.38 -3.57
C PRO A 185 -0.65 -1.57 -4.66
N TRP A 186 -1.00 -1.80 -5.93
CA TRP A 186 -0.44 -1.07 -7.07
C TRP A 186 -1.00 0.35 -7.23
N ASP A 187 -2.12 0.67 -6.58
CA ASP A 187 -2.76 1.99 -6.58
C ASP A 187 -2.22 2.89 -5.45
N ILE A 188 -1.69 2.30 -4.37
CA ILE A 188 -1.21 3.00 -3.18
C ILE A 188 0.11 3.73 -3.45
N GLN A 189 0.14 5.04 -3.20
CA GLN A 189 1.36 5.85 -3.25
C GLN A 189 1.88 6.23 -1.87
N ASN A 190 0.97 6.51 -0.93
CA ASN A 190 1.32 6.90 0.42
C ASN A 190 0.20 6.60 1.41
N ILE A 191 0.56 6.45 2.68
CA ILE A 191 -0.39 6.45 3.80
C ILE A 191 -0.71 7.88 4.20
N ILE A 192 -1.97 8.14 4.60
CA ILE A 192 -2.37 9.43 5.14
C ILE A 192 -1.99 9.44 6.62
N ALA A 193 -0.77 9.92 6.89
CA ALA A 193 -0.21 10.04 8.22
C ALA A 193 0.27 11.47 8.50
N ARG A 194 0.30 11.85 9.78
CA ARG A 194 0.83 13.14 10.22
C ARG A 194 1.58 13.03 11.53
N LYS A 195 2.54 13.91 11.73
CA LYS A 195 3.16 14.17 13.02
C LYS A 195 2.35 15.20 13.78
N ASN A 196 1.96 14.87 15.01
CA ASN A 196 1.28 15.75 15.96
C ASN A 196 2.09 15.78 17.27
N GLY A 197 2.94 16.81 17.44
CA GLY A 197 3.94 16.83 18.51
C GLY A 197 5.02 15.76 18.28
N SER A 198 5.21 14.87 19.26
CA SER A 198 6.12 13.72 19.14
C SER A 198 5.46 12.50 18.47
N ASN A 199 4.14 12.45 18.42
CA ASN A 199 3.42 11.25 17.99
C ASN A 199 3.16 11.26 16.49
N ILE A 200 3.24 10.09 15.86
CA ILE A 200 2.71 9.87 14.51
C ILE A 200 1.27 9.38 14.64
N GLU A 201 0.38 10.03 13.90
CA GLU A 201 -1.04 9.71 13.82
C GLU A 201 -1.38 9.26 12.40
N LEU A 202 -2.14 8.18 12.31
CA LEU A 202 -2.70 7.63 11.09
C LEU A 202 -4.15 8.11 10.94
N PHE A 203 -4.52 8.53 9.73
CA PHE A 203 -5.93 8.78 9.43
C PHE A 203 -6.62 7.43 9.22
N CYS A 204 -7.62 7.17 10.06
CA CYS A 204 -8.25 5.86 10.13
C CYS A 204 -9.74 5.94 10.46
N SER A 205 -10.42 4.81 10.34
CA SER A 205 -11.76 4.60 10.90
C SER A 205 -11.85 3.22 11.54
N LEU A 206 -12.52 3.17 12.69
CA LEU A 206 -12.84 1.95 13.42
C LEU A 206 -14.33 1.59 13.30
N ASN A 207 -15.10 2.33 12.50
CA ASN A 207 -16.54 2.16 12.33
C ASN A 207 -16.84 2.05 10.83
N HIS A 208 -16.88 0.81 10.33
CA HIS A 208 -17.15 0.54 8.93
C HIS A 208 -18.00 -0.73 8.75
N GLN A 209 -18.58 -0.85 7.55
CA GLN A 209 -19.32 -2.03 7.08
C GLN A 209 -18.66 -2.63 5.83
N ILE A 210 -17.34 -2.48 5.71
CA ILE A 210 -16.57 -3.15 4.66
C ILE A 210 -16.75 -4.66 4.82
N ILE A 211 -17.26 -5.27 3.76
CA ILE A 211 -17.24 -6.70 3.54
C ILE A 211 -16.09 -6.91 2.57
N ARG A 212 -15.07 -7.64 3.00
CA ARG A 212 -13.98 -8.01 2.12
C ARG A 212 -14.43 -9.19 1.25
N ASP A 213 -14.04 -9.18 -0.01
CA ASP A 213 -14.42 -10.18 -1.02
C ASP A 213 -13.18 -11.06 -1.27
N GLY A 214 -13.22 -12.31 -0.84
CA GLY A 214 -12.07 -13.22 -1.01
C GLY A 214 -12.13 -14.43 -0.09
N ASN A 215 -11.69 -15.58 -0.62
CA ASN A 215 -11.54 -16.82 0.14
C ASN A 215 -10.20 -16.90 0.89
N GLU A 216 -9.27 -15.97 0.65
CA GLU A 216 -7.87 -16.05 1.10
C GLU A 216 -7.48 -15.03 2.18
N GLU A 217 -8.46 -14.36 2.76
CA GLU A 217 -8.18 -13.29 3.72
C GLU A 217 -8.16 -13.79 5.16
N SER A 218 -7.14 -13.41 5.91
CA SER A 218 -7.01 -13.79 7.31
C SER A 218 -8.09 -13.12 8.16
N ASP A 219 -8.82 -13.87 9.01
CA ASP A 219 -9.57 -13.32 10.15
C ASP A 219 -8.74 -13.48 11.43
N PRO A 220 -7.95 -12.46 11.83
CA PRO A 220 -6.99 -12.59 12.93
C PRO A 220 -7.70 -12.73 14.28
N GLU A 221 -7.44 -13.84 14.99
CA GLU A 221 -8.04 -14.13 16.30
C GLU A 221 -7.76 -13.05 17.37
N PHE A 222 -6.64 -12.33 17.26
CA PHE A 222 -6.26 -11.29 18.21
C PHE A 222 -6.93 -9.92 17.96
N GLN A 223 -7.64 -9.77 16.84
CA GLN A 223 -8.27 -8.51 16.43
C GLN A 223 -9.78 -8.69 16.31
N LYS A 224 -10.57 -7.83 16.98
CA LYS A 224 -12.04 -7.90 16.92
C LYS A 224 -12.63 -7.33 15.64
N GLN A 225 -11.87 -6.44 15.00
CA GLN A 225 -12.24 -5.79 13.74
C GLN A 225 -10.98 -5.24 13.06
N MET A 226 -10.96 -5.24 11.72
CA MET A 226 -9.87 -4.65 10.95
C MET A 226 -10.10 -3.16 10.73
N PRO A 227 -9.32 -2.27 11.35
CA PRO A 227 -9.46 -0.84 11.13
C PRO A 227 -9.26 -0.50 9.64
N VAL A 228 -9.95 0.55 9.19
CA VAL A 228 -9.66 1.21 7.93
C VAL A 228 -8.48 2.14 8.13
N LEU A 229 -7.44 2.00 7.32
CA LEU A 229 -6.41 3.02 7.16
C LEU A 229 -6.58 3.70 5.79
N PHE A 230 -6.37 5.01 5.76
CA PHE A 230 -6.53 5.78 4.53
C PHE A 230 -5.21 6.06 3.83
N PHE A 231 -5.24 6.02 2.50
CA PHE A 231 -4.08 6.14 1.62
C PHE A 231 -4.34 7.17 0.52
N THR A 232 -3.26 7.74 -0.01
CA THR A 232 -3.26 8.51 -1.26
C THR A 232 -2.75 7.66 -2.41
N GLY A 233 -3.22 7.94 -3.61
CA GLY A 233 -2.74 7.32 -4.84
C GLY A 233 -3.75 7.51 -5.97
N HIS A 234 -3.80 6.56 -6.90
CA HIS A 234 -4.68 6.63 -8.06
C HIS A 234 -5.41 5.30 -8.26
N HIS A 235 -6.74 5.30 -8.21
CA HIS A 235 -7.52 4.07 -8.38
C HIS A 235 -7.45 3.58 -9.83
N THR A 236 -7.29 2.28 -10.01
CA THR A 236 -7.41 1.61 -11.31
C THR A 236 -8.71 0.84 -11.46
N GLN A 237 -9.45 0.64 -10.36
CA GLN A 237 -10.69 -0.12 -10.30
C GLN A 237 -11.76 0.66 -9.54
N GLU A 238 -12.99 0.62 -10.05
CA GLU A 238 -14.14 1.16 -9.35
C GLU A 238 -14.47 0.28 -8.14
N SER A 239 -14.89 0.91 -7.05
CA SER A 239 -15.33 0.19 -5.85
C SER A 239 -16.76 0.58 -5.49
N GLY A 240 -17.48 -0.37 -4.89
CA GLY A 240 -18.78 -0.10 -4.31
C GLY A 240 -18.74 0.97 -3.21
N LYS A 241 -19.92 1.45 -2.80
CA LYS A 241 -20.04 2.42 -1.71
C LYS A 241 -19.55 1.80 -0.40
N MET A 242 -18.44 2.32 0.13
CA MET A 242 -17.90 1.88 1.42
C MET A 242 -18.63 2.58 2.58
N GLY A 243 -19.26 1.80 3.45
CA GLY A 243 -19.95 2.30 4.64
C GLY A 243 -18.98 2.66 5.77
N ILE A 244 -18.10 3.64 5.56
CA ILE A 244 -17.08 4.07 6.54
C ILE A 244 -17.54 5.36 7.24
N LYS A 245 -17.46 5.39 8.56
CA LYS A 245 -17.89 6.51 9.43
C LYS A 245 -16.80 6.87 10.45
N ASP A 246 -16.97 7.99 11.13
CA ASP A 246 -16.12 8.41 12.26
C ASP A 246 -14.62 8.40 11.94
N GLU A 247 -14.22 9.01 10.82
CA GLU A 247 -12.79 9.13 10.50
C GLU A 247 -12.09 10.01 11.54
N LYS A 248 -10.94 9.54 12.01
CA LYS A 248 -10.18 10.16 13.08
C LYS A 248 -8.69 9.94 12.90
N TRP A 249 -7.93 10.73 13.63
CA TRP A 249 -6.49 10.60 13.73
C TRP A 249 -6.17 9.85 15.02
N LEU A 250 -5.44 8.75 14.91
CA LEU A 250 -5.01 7.93 16.04
C LEU A 250 -3.57 7.46 15.81
N SER A 251 -2.79 7.33 16.88
CA SER A 251 -1.51 6.61 16.83
C SER A 251 -1.72 5.12 16.58
N LEU A 252 -0.68 4.43 16.10
CA LEU A 252 -0.72 2.98 15.88
C LEU A 252 -1.13 2.22 17.15
N GLN A 253 -0.56 2.61 18.30
CA GLN A 253 -0.86 2.01 19.60
C GLN A 253 -2.32 2.19 20.03
N GLU A 254 -2.91 3.36 19.76
CA GLU A 254 -4.33 3.60 20.04
C GLU A 254 -5.25 2.77 19.14
N ILE A 255 -4.87 2.58 17.88
CA ILE A 255 -5.60 1.73 16.94
C ILE A 255 -5.56 0.28 17.42
N ILE A 256 -4.36 -0.26 17.70
CA ILE A 256 -4.17 -1.62 18.21
C ILE A 256 -4.98 -1.83 19.50
N LYS A 257 -4.88 -0.91 20.47
CA LYS A 257 -5.64 -1.00 21.73
C LYS A 257 -7.15 -1.03 21.49
N GLN A 258 -7.65 -0.25 20.53
CA GLN A 258 -9.07 -0.18 20.22
C GLN A 258 -9.56 -1.33 19.34
N SER A 259 -8.69 -2.00 18.57
CA SER A 259 -9.03 -3.13 17.68
C SER A 259 -8.78 -4.51 18.30
N LYS A 260 -8.06 -4.58 19.42
CA LYS A 260 -7.79 -5.83 20.15
C LYS A 260 -9.09 -6.50 20.66
N ARG A 261 -9.14 -7.83 20.62
CA ARG A 261 -10.18 -8.64 21.30
C ARG A 261 -10.00 -8.60 22.82
#